data_AF-A0A382WXQ1-F1
#
_entry.id   AF-A0A382WXQ1-F1
#
_cell.length_a   1.000
_cell.length_b   1.000
_cell.length_c   1.000
_cell.angle_alpha   90.00
_cell.angle_beta   90.00
_cell.angle_gamma   90.00
#
_symmetry.space_group_name_H-M   'P 1'
#
loop_
_entity.id
_entity.type
_entity.pdbx_description
1 polymer ?
#
loop_
_entity_poly.entity_id
_entity_poly.type
_entity_poly.pdbx_seq_one_letter_code
_entity_poly.pdbx_strand_id
1 'polypeptide(L)' 'MKKIGILGGTFDPVHNGHLGLVAEIQEALHLDRILLVPVHHSPHKQGRFTASFEHRMDMLRLA' A
#
# COMPACT_ATOMS: atom_id res chain seq x y z
N MET A 1 11.56 7.97 19.99
CA MET A 1 10.47 7.02 19.62
C MET A 1 10.49 6.85 18.11
N LYS A 2 10.18 5.65 17.57
CA LYS A 2 10.11 5.45 16.12
C LYS A 2 8.79 6.00 15.55
N LYS A 3 8.86 6.77 14.47
CA LYS A 3 7.72 7.28 13.69
C LYS A 3 7.45 6.34 12.52
N ILE A 4 6.29 5.70 12.54
CA ILE A 4 5.88 4.72 11.52
C ILE A 4 4.67 5.27 10.77
N GLY A 5 4.77 5.35 9.45
CA GLY A 5 3.63 5.61 8.56
C GLY A 5 2.89 4.32 8.21
N ILE A 6 1.60 4.41 7.92
CA ILE A 6 0.80 3.31 7.39
C ILE A 6 0.12 3.79 6.11
N LEU A 7 0.37 3.11 5.00
CA LEU A 7 -0.33 3.34 3.74
C LEU A 7 -1.22 2.13 3.45
N GLY A 8 -2.52 2.29 3.73
CA GLY A 8 -3.54 1.31 3.40
C GLY A 8 -4.01 1.47 1.97
N GLY A 9 -4.24 0.36 1.27
CA GLY A 9 -4.69 0.41 -0.12
C GLY A 9 -5.17 -0.95 -0.64
N THR A 10 -5.88 -0.94 -1.77
CA THR A 10 -6.16 -2.21 -2.47
C THR A 10 -4.90 -2.75 -3.15
N PHE A 11 -4.04 -1.88 -3.70
CA PHE A 11 -2.85 -2.30 -4.45
C PHE A 11 -3.18 -3.35 -5.53
N ASP A 12 -4.03 -2.95 -6.48
CA ASP A 12 -4.57 -3.82 -7.51
C ASP A 12 -4.34 -3.22 -8.91
N PRO A 13 -3.09 -3.17 -9.41
CA PRO A 13 -1.84 -3.57 -8.75
C PRO A 13 -1.16 -2.41 -8.00
N VAL A 14 -0.07 -2.70 -7.29
CA VAL A 14 0.91 -1.67 -6.88
C VAL A 14 1.58 -1.06 -8.11
N HIS A 15 1.98 0.21 -8.04
CA HIS A 15 2.57 0.95 -9.17
C HIS A 15 3.41 2.14 -8.68
N ASN A 16 4.18 2.78 -9.57
CA ASN A 16 5.11 3.87 -9.24
C ASN A 16 4.46 5.06 -8.52
N GLY A 17 3.19 5.37 -8.80
CA GLY A 17 2.47 6.40 -8.02
C GLY A 17 2.37 6.10 -6.51
N HIS A 18 2.19 4.82 -6.13
CA HIS A 18 2.19 4.43 -4.72
C HIS A 18 3.59 4.56 -4.11
N LEU A 19 4.61 4.12 -4.84
CA LEU A 19 6.01 4.14 -4.38
C LEU A 19 6.55 5.57 -4.24
N GLY A 20 6.19 6.45 -5.18
CA GLY A 20 6.52 7.87 -5.13
C GLY A 20 5.91 8.54 -3.90
N LEU A 21 4.63 8.26 -3.62
CA LEU A 21 3.95 8.77 -2.42
C LEU A 21 4.64 8.30 -1.12
N VAL A 22 5.05 7.03 -1.05
CA VAL A 22 5.78 6.49 0.10
C VAL A 22 7.10 7.23 0.30
N ALA A 23 7.88 7.40 -0.77
CA ALA A 23 9.18 8.08 -0.70
C ALA A 23 9.02 9.53 -0.23
N GLU A 24 8.09 10.28 -0.85
CA GLU A 24 7.85 11.69 -0.54
C GLU A 24 7.36 11.89 0.90
N ILE A 25 6.41 11.09 1.36
CA ILE A 25 5.88 11.20 2.73
C ILE A 25 6.92 10.77 3.76
N GLN A 26 7.70 9.73 3.48
CA GLN A 26 8.74 9.27 4.39
C GLN A 26 9.76 10.38 4.65
N GLU A 27 10.19 11.06 3.59
CA GLU A 27 11.12 12.20 3.67
C GLU A 27 10.46 13.40 4.37
N ALA A 28 9.32 13.87 3.88
CA ALA A 28 8.66 15.07 4.40
C ALA A 28 8.34 14.98 5.91
N LEU A 29 7.90 13.82 6.38
CA LEU A 29 7.53 13.61 7.79
C LEU A 29 8.66 12.99 8.63
N HIS A 30 9.82 12.75 8.03
CA HIS A 30 11.01 12.14 8.65
C HIS A 30 10.64 10.82 9.35
N LEU A 31 9.93 9.92 8.65
CA LEU A 31 9.47 8.65 9.18
C LEU A 31 10.59 7.61 9.14
N ASP A 32 10.69 6.76 10.18
CA ASP A 32 11.65 5.66 10.21
C ASP A 32 11.32 4.58 9.17
N ARG A 33 10.03 4.37 8.91
CA ARG A 33 9.52 3.47 7.86
C ARG A 33 8.04 3.73 7.56
N ILE A 34 7.58 3.23 6.43
CA ILE A 34 6.16 3.15 6.08
C ILE A 34 5.78 1.68 5.89
N LEU A 35 4.64 1.28 6.47
CA LEU A 35 4.05 -0.04 6.27
C LEU A 35 2.99 0.05 5.17
N LEU A 36 3.17 -0.72 4.10
CA LEU A 36 2.14 -0.94 3.09
C LEU A 36 1.19 -2.03 3.58
N VAL A 37 -0.10 -1.72 3.69
CA VAL A 37 -1.10 -2.64 4.24
C VAL A 37 -2.18 -2.91 3.19
N PRO A 38 -2.11 -4.04 2.46
CA PRO A 38 -3.13 -4.39 1.48
C PRO A 38 -4.43 -4.74 2.19
N VAL A 39 -5.53 -4.13 1.76
CA VAL A 39 -6.86 -4.44 2.29
C VAL A 39 -7.31 -5.81 1.79
N HIS A 40 -7.88 -6.64 2.68
CA HIS A 40 -8.44 -7.93 2.28
C HIS A 40 -9.70 -7.72 1.42
N HIS A 41 -10.72 -7.06 1.98
CA HIS A 41 -11.90 -6.59 1.25
C HIS A 41 -12.08 -5.08 1.44
N SER A 42 -12.11 -4.33 0.33
CA SER A 42 -12.35 -2.89 0.40
C SER A 42 -13.85 -2.61 0.57
N PRO A 43 -14.27 -1.90 1.64
CA PRO A 43 -15.70 -1.62 1.86
C PRO A 43 -16.32 -0.75 0.77
N HIS A 44 -15.50 0.00 0.03
CA HIS A 44 -15.93 0.90 -1.04
C HIS A 44 -15.89 0.25 -2.45
N LYS A 45 -15.41 -0.98 -2.56
CA LYS A 45 -15.33 -1.72 -3.83
C LYS A 45 -16.15 -3.01 -3.82
N GLN A 46 -17.17 -3.07 -2.97
CA GLN A 46 -18.09 -4.20 -2.94
C GLN A 46 -18.69 -4.42 -4.35
N GLY A 47 -18.71 -5.69 -4.79
CA GLY A 47 -19.22 -6.07 -6.12
C GLY A 47 -18.31 -5.74 -7.30
N ARG A 48 -17.12 -5.16 -7.09
CA ARG A 48 -16.12 -4.99 -8.15
C ARG A 48 -15.18 -6.18 -8.20
N PHE A 49 -14.76 -6.54 -9.41
CA PHE A 49 -13.67 -7.49 -9.58
C PHE A 49 -12.37 -6.86 -9.08
N THR A 50 -11.69 -7.57 -8.19
CA THR A 50 -10.34 -7.24 -7.72
C THR A 50 -9.47 -8.48 -7.84
N ALA A 51 -8.18 -8.34 -8.11
CA ALA A 51 -7.28 -9.49 -8.06
C ALA A 51 -7.32 -10.13 -6.65
N SER A 52 -7.02 -11.44 -6.60
CA SER A 52 -6.97 -12.19 -5.35
C SER A 52 -6.05 -11.51 -4.34
N PHE A 53 -6.34 -11.67 -3.05
CA PHE A 53 -5.51 -11.09 -2.01
C PHE A 53 -4.05 -11.56 -2.12
N GLU A 54 -3.86 -12.83 -2.46
CA GLU A 54 -2.57 -13.47 -2.69
C GLU A 54 -1.80 -12.78 -3.82
N HIS A 55 -2.41 -12.60 -4.99
CA HIS A 55 -1.74 -11.92 -6.11
C HIS A 55 -1.38 -10.47 -5.76
N ARG A 56 -2.26 -9.75 -5.08
CA ARG A 56 -1.98 -8.36 -4.66
C ARG A 56 -0.85 -8.29 -3.65
N MET A 57 -0.81 -9.23 -2.69
CA MET A 57 0.27 -9.36 -1.73
C MET A 57 1.60 -9.69 -2.42
N ASP A 58 1.60 -10.61 -3.39
CA ASP A 58 2.81 -10.99 -4.11
C ASP A 58 3.33 -9.86 -5.00
N MET A 59 2.45 -9.15 -5.71
CA MET A 59 2.83 -7.93 -6.45
C MET A 59 3.41 -6.87 -5.52
N LEU A 60 2.85 -6.69 -4.31
CA LEU A 60 3.35 -5.74 -3.32
C LEU A 60 4.73 -6.13 -2.78
N ARG A 61 5.05 -7.42 -2.70
CA ARG A 61 6.38 -7.93 -2.29
C ARG A 61 7.44 -7.77 -3.38
N LEU A 62 7.03 -7.70 -4.64
CA LEU A 62 7.91 -7.54 -5.80
C LEU A 62 8.24 -6.08 -6.12
N ALA A 63 7.43 -5.14 -5.60
CA ALA A 63 7.59 -3.71 -5.80
C ALA A 63 8.62 -3.11 -4.83
#